data_AF-A0A7C4WJZ4-F1
#
_entry.id   AF-A0A7C4WJZ4-F1
#
_cell.length_a   1.000
_cell.length_b   1.000
_cell.length_c   1.000
_cell.angle_alpha   90.00
_cell.angle_beta   90.00
_cell.angle_gamma   90.00
#
_symmetry.space_group_name_H-M   'P 1'
#
loop_
_entity.id
_entity.type
_entity.pdbx_description
1 polymer ?
#
loop_
_entity_poly.entity_id
_entity_poly.type
_entity_poly.pdbx_seq_one_letter_code
_entity_poly.pdbx_strand_id
1 'polypeptide(L)'
;MKILRKAFYVVNDLLEQCKLVINEQGVEVLPTGRVYLKLASSKSSLSLKEFEVIRKLRAESFTINASDLTGIEYRRISADNEVVLKLFGKYCGKNPNIFDVNLKTEYSTHRFLLTQRDMIKLRNYVRKITS
;
A
#
# COMPACT_ATOMS: atom_id res chain seq x y z
N MET A 1 -17.01 -8.80 3.04
CA MET A 1 -16.23 -7.60 2.68
C MET A 1 -15.42 -7.10 3.89
N LYS A 2 -14.11 -6.85 3.72
CA LYS A 2 -13.24 -6.27 4.76
C LYS A 2 -12.59 -4.99 4.25
N ILE A 3 -12.60 -3.92 5.03
CA ILE A 3 -12.02 -2.62 4.63
C ILE A 3 -10.78 -2.31 5.48
N LEU A 4 -9.65 -2.06 4.82
CA LEU A 4 -8.40 -1.61 5.42
C LEU A 4 -8.27 -0.11 5.15
N ARG A 5 -8.60 0.71 6.16
CA ARG A 5 -8.82 2.16 5.97
C ARG A 5 -7.56 3.01 5.97
N LYS A 6 -6.40 2.42 6.29
CA LYS A 6 -5.13 3.14 6.53
C LYS A 6 -3.98 2.41 5.86
N ALA A 7 -4.06 2.31 4.54
CA ALA A 7 -3.01 1.78 3.69
C ALA A 7 -2.34 2.93 2.93
N PHE A 8 -1.09 2.73 2.54
CA PHE A 8 -0.42 3.59 1.58
C PHE A 8 0.07 2.73 0.43
N TYR A 9 -0.32 3.08 -0.79
CA TYR A 9 0.18 2.45 -2.01
C TYR A 9 1.48 3.14 -2.42
N VAL A 10 2.49 2.35 -2.80
CA VAL A 10 3.80 2.87 -3.21
C VAL A 10 3.86 2.95 -4.73
N VAL A 11 4.03 4.16 -5.27
CA VAL A 11 4.14 4.41 -6.72
C VAL A 11 5.33 5.32 -6.98
N ASN A 12 6.34 4.87 -7.73
CA ASN A 12 7.55 5.65 -8.02
C ASN A 12 8.18 6.28 -6.77
N ASP A 13 8.37 5.45 -5.74
CA ASP A 13 8.83 5.84 -4.40
C ASP A 13 7.90 6.80 -3.64
N LEU A 14 6.75 7.18 -4.20
CA LEU A 14 5.79 8.05 -3.55
C LEU A 14 4.72 7.24 -2.80
N LEU A 15 4.31 7.77 -1.65
CA LEU A 15 3.27 7.18 -0.81
C LEU A 15 1.94 7.89 -1.00
N GLU A 16 1.01 7.20 -1.64
CA GLU A 16 -0.36 7.64 -1.78
C GLU A 16 -1.24 6.90 -0.77
N GLN A 17 -1.97 7.65 0.05
CA GLN A 17 -2.93 7.06 0.98
C GLN A 17 -4.10 6.43 0.22
N CYS A 18 -4.47 5.21 0.62
CA CYS A 18 -5.58 4.48 0.03
C CYS A 18 -6.38 3.71 1.08
N LYS A 19 -7.58 3.31 0.69
CA LYS A 19 -8.36 2.27 1.36
C LYS A 19 -8.26 1.01 0.52
N LEU A 20 -8.06 -0.14 1.17
CA LEU A 20 -8.15 -1.44 0.52
C LEU A 20 -9.48 -2.08 0.87
N VAL A 21 -10.24 -2.52 -0.12
CA VAL A 21 -11.45 -3.31 0.08
C VAL A 21 -11.17 -4.73 -0.40
N ILE A 22 -11.21 -5.67 0.54
CA ILE A 22 -11.05 -7.09 0.26
C ILE A 22 -12.44 -7.70 0.13
N ASN A 23 -12.73 -8.27 -1.03
CA ASN A 23 -13.97 -8.94 -1.38
C ASN A 23 -13.69 -10.26 -2.11
N GLU A 24 -14.69 -10.89 -2.71
CA GLU A 24 -14.53 -12.16 -3.42
C GLU A 24 -13.86 -12.01 -4.78
N GLN A 25 -13.96 -10.83 -5.39
CA GLN A 25 -13.40 -10.52 -6.70
C GLN A 25 -11.91 -10.18 -6.62
N GLY A 26 -11.41 -9.72 -5.46
CA GLY A 26 -10.05 -9.25 -5.34
C GLY A 26 -9.78 -8.29 -4.19
N VAL A 27 -8.74 -7.49 -4.40
CA VAL A 27 -8.38 -6.35 -3.55
C VAL A 27 -8.57 -5.08 -4.36
N GLU A 28 -9.62 -4.34 -4.04
CA GLU A 28 -9.87 -3.02 -4.62
C GLU A 28 -9.02 -1.97 -3.88
N VAL A 29 -8.28 -1.18 -4.64
CA VAL A 29 -7.44 -0.09 -4.17
C VAL A 29 -8.16 1.22 -4.47
N LEU A 30 -8.55 1.92 -3.40
CA LEU A 30 -9.28 3.18 -3.45
C LEU A 30 -8.40 4.32 -2.93
N PRO A 31 -7.67 5.04 -3.79
CA PRO A 31 -6.80 6.10 -3.32
C PRO A 31 -7.60 7.29 -2.81
N THR A 32 -7.11 7.97 -1.77
CA THR A 32 -7.79 9.10 -1.14
C THR A 32 -7.37 10.45 -1.72
N GLY A 33 -6.42 10.45 -2.65
CA GLY A 33 -5.83 11.66 -3.24
C GLY A 33 -4.82 12.37 -2.34
N ARG A 34 -4.51 11.84 -1.15
CA ARG A 34 -3.48 12.39 -0.27
C ARG A 34 -2.14 11.71 -0.53
N VAL A 35 -1.16 12.48 -1.01
CA VAL A 35 0.22 12.04 -1.27
C VAL A 35 1.14 12.66 -0.24
N TYR A 36 2.07 11.88 0.30
CA TYR A 36 2.84 12.31 1.47
C TYR A 36 4.33 12.50 1.20
N LEU A 37 5.05 11.52 0.66
CA LEU A 37 6.52 11.55 0.62
C LEU A 37 7.13 10.61 -0.43
N LYS A 38 8.39 10.91 -0.77
CA LYS A 38 9.32 10.15 -1.62
C LYS A 38 10.25 9.31 -0.74
N LEU A 39 10.27 7.99 -0.91
CA LEU A 39 11.00 7.03 -0.06
C LEU A 39 12.52 7.05 -0.28
N ALA A 40 13.00 7.45 -1.45
CA ALA A 40 14.41 7.72 -1.75
C ALA A 40 14.56 8.52 -3.06
N SER A 41 15.63 9.30 -3.20
CA SER A 41 15.98 10.01 -4.43
C SER A 41 16.79 9.11 -5.36
N SER A 42 16.12 8.35 -6.24
CA SER A 42 16.76 7.83 -7.45
C SER A 42 16.73 8.92 -8.55
N LYS A 43 17.76 9.02 -9.39
CA LYS A 43 17.87 10.04 -10.48
C LYS A 43 16.73 10.01 -11.50
N SER A 44 15.82 9.04 -11.41
CA SER A 44 14.69 8.78 -12.32
C SER A 44 13.30 8.81 -11.64
N SER A 45 13.19 9.42 -10.46
CA SER A 45 11.93 9.45 -9.70
C SER A 45 11.22 10.79 -9.82
N LEU A 46 9.90 10.75 -10.05
CA LEU A 46 9.05 11.94 -10.14
C LEU A 46 9.24 12.85 -8.90
N SER A 47 9.18 14.16 -9.09
CA SER A 47 8.97 15.09 -7.99
C SER A 47 7.56 14.93 -7.43
N LEU A 48 7.37 15.33 -6.17
CA LEU A 48 6.05 15.30 -5.53
C LEU A 48 5.03 16.11 -6.36
N LYS A 49 5.43 17.27 -6.89
CA LYS A 49 4.58 18.13 -7.71
C LYS A 49 4.17 17.45 -9.02
N GLU A 50 5.11 16.82 -9.73
CA GLU A 50 4.80 16.10 -10.98
C GLU A 50 3.85 14.93 -10.72
N PHE A 51 4.05 14.20 -9.64
CA PHE A 51 3.14 13.12 -9.28
C PHE A 51 1.76 13.61 -8.86
N GLU A 52 1.66 14.69 -8.09
CA GLU A 52 0.37 15.30 -7.74
C GLU A 52 -0.40 15.76 -8.99
N VAL A 53 0.30 16.31 -9.99
CA VAL A 53 -0.28 16.67 -11.28
C VAL A 53 -0.77 15.43 -12.02
N ILE A 54 0.08 14.40 -12.20
CA ILE A 54 -0.28 13.14 -12.85
C ILE A 54 -1.45 12.47 -12.13
N ARG A 55 -1.46 12.51 -10.79
CA ARG A 55 -2.50 11.88 -9.98
C ARG A 55 -3.84 12.58 -10.11
N LYS A 56 -3.86 13.92 -10.10
CA LYS A 56 -5.08 14.70 -10.38
C LYS A 56 -5.68 14.36 -11.75
N LEU A 57 -4.85 13.99 -12.72
CA LEU A 57 -5.27 13.59 -14.05
C LEU A 57 -5.70 12.11 -14.15
N ARG A 58 -5.40 11.26 -13.15
CA ARG A 58 -5.51 9.79 -13.23
C ARG A 58 -6.09 9.14 -11.97
N ALA A 59 -6.90 9.84 -11.18
CA ALA A 59 -7.30 9.38 -9.85
C ALA A 59 -8.29 8.20 -9.84
N GLU A 60 -8.03 7.14 -10.62
CA GLU A 60 -8.90 5.99 -10.72
C GLU A 60 -8.56 4.95 -9.65
N SER A 61 -9.63 4.36 -9.11
CA SER A 61 -9.58 3.11 -8.36
C SER A 61 -9.24 1.97 -9.29
N PHE A 62 -8.56 0.95 -8.77
CA PHE A 62 -8.29 -0.27 -9.53
C PHE A 62 -8.45 -1.49 -8.65
N THR A 63 -8.69 -2.64 -9.28
CA THR A 63 -8.86 -3.92 -8.59
C THR A 63 -7.72 -4.85 -8.98
N ILE A 64 -7.11 -5.45 -7.96
CA ILE A 64 -6.21 -6.59 -8.13
C ILE A 64 -7.08 -7.84 -8.05
N ASN A 65 -7.33 -8.49 -9.19
CA ASN A 65 -8.26 -9.62 -9.26
C ASN A 65 -7.75 -10.80 -8.44
N ALA A 66 -8.68 -11.54 -7.84
CA ALA A 66 -8.36 -12.73 -7.07
C ALA A 66 -7.68 -13.81 -7.93
N SER A 67 -8.08 -13.94 -9.21
CA SER A 67 -7.48 -14.86 -10.18
C SER A 67 -6.01 -14.58 -10.47
N ASP A 68 -5.62 -13.31 -10.39
CA ASP A 68 -4.29 -12.86 -10.82
C ASP A 68 -3.29 -12.91 -9.66
N LEU A 69 -3.78 -13.09 -8.42
CA LEU A 69 -2.95 -13.14 -7.22
C LEU A 69 -2.13 -14.43 -7.17
N THR A 70 -0.81 -14.28 -7.12
CA THR A 70 0.14 -15.39 -7.05
C THR A 70 0.80 -15.51 -5.68
N GLY A 71 0.77 -14.45 -4.87
CA GLY A 71 1.32 -14.52 -3.52
C GLY A 71 1.41 -13.17 -2.80
N ILE A 72 1.95 -13.24 -1.60
CA ILE A 72 2.19 -12.08 -0.75
C ILE A 72 3.53 -12.21 -0.03
N GLU A 73 4.35 -11.18 -0.15
CA GLU A 73 5.57 -11.02 0.62
C GLU A 73 5.43 -9.82 1.55
N TYR A 74 6.02 -9.92 2.74
CA TYR A 74 6.00 -8.80 3.67
C TYR A 74 7.23 -8.80 4.54
N ARG A 75 7.69 -7.59 4.89
CA ARG A 75 8.74 -7.38 5.88
C ARG A 75 8.33 -6.29 6.85
N ARG A 76 8.77 -6.42 8.10
CA ARG A 76 8.56 -5.38 9.11
C ARG A 76 9.48 -4.20 8.78
N ILE A 77 8.94 -2.98 8.86
CA ILE A 77 9.75 -1.76 8.81
C ILE A 77 10.17 -1.40 10.23
N SER A 78 11.41 -0.92 10.38
CA SER A 78 11.92 -0.49 11.66
C SER A 78 11.08 0.66 12.23
N ALA A 79 10.85 0.64 13.55
CA ALA A 79 9.96 1.58 14.22
C ALA A 79 10.52 3.01 14.31
N ASP A 80 11.84 3.15 14.18
CA ASP A 80 12.59 4.41 14.14
C ASP A 80 12.60 5.07 12.75
N ASN A 81 12.00 4.43 11.74
CA ASN A 81 11.93 5.00 10.41
C ASN A 81 11.08 6.28 10.40
N GLU A 82 11.69 7.42 10.04
CA GLU A 82 11.05 8.74 10.08
C GLU A 82 9.77 8.82 9.23
N VAL A 83 9.76 8.17 8.06
CA VAL A 83 8.57 8.14 7.18
C VAL A 83 7.43 7.41 7.86
N VAL A 84 7.74 6.27 8.50
CA VAL A 84 6.76 5.50 9.27
C VAL A 84 6.24 6.30 10.46
N LEU A 85 7.10 6.96 11.24
CA LEU A 85 6.68 7.78 12.37
C LEU A 85 5.82 8.97 11.94
N LYS A 86 6.18 9.64 10.83
CA LYS A 86 5.41 10.76 10.29
C LYS A 86 4.03 10.33 9.79
N LEU A 87 3.95 9.18 9.10
CA LEU A 87 2.70 8.71 8.50
C LEU A 87 1.79 7.99 9.50
N PHE A 88 2.37 7.18 10.38
CA PHE A 88 1.63 6.28 11.27
C PHE A 88 1.73 6.65 12.74
N GLY A 89 2.68 7.49 13.16
CA GLY A 89 2.85 7.87 14.57
C GLY A 89 1.61 8.54 15.17
N LYS A 90 0.89 9.36 14.38
CA LYS A 90 -0.40 9.96 14.79
C LYS A 90 -1.51 8.92 15.01
N TYR A 91 -1.42 7.74 14.39
CA TYR A 91 -2.48 6.73 14.38
C TYR A 91 -2.21 5.54 15.29
N CYS A 92 -0.94 5.21 15.50
CA CYS A 92 -0.51 3.98 16.14
C CYS A 92 0.41 4.23 17.35
N GLY A 93 0.66 5.51 17.69
CA GLY A 93 1.51 5.90 18.81
C GLY A 93 3.00 5.91 18.46
N LYS A 94 3.86 5.95 19.48
CA LYS A 94 5.31 6.20 19.34
C LYS A 94 6.09 5.07 18.62
N ASN A 95 5.53 3.87 18.48
CA ASN A 95 6.20 2.72 17.85
C ASN A 95 5.23 1.88 17.00
N PRO A 96 4.84 2.35 15.80
CA PRO A 96 3.88 1.66 14.97
C PRO A 96 4.49 0.41 14.32
N ASN A 97 3.84 -0.75 14.49
CA ASN A 97 4.21 -1.97 13.77
C ASN A 97 3.70 -1.93 12.33
N ILE A 98 4.54 -1.37 11.44
CA ILE A 98 4.25 -1.22 10.01
C ILE A 98 5.02 -2.24 9.19
N PHE A 99 4.37 -2.71 8.13
CA PHE A 99 4.89 -3.70 7.21
C PHE A 99 4.92 -3.13 5.80
N ASP A 100 6.04 -3.38 5.12
CA ASP A 100 6.20 -3.24 3.68
C ASP A 100 5.67 -4.53 3.06
N VAL A 101 4.60 -4.44 2.28
CA VAL A 101 3.83 -5.58 1.77
C VAL A 101 3.80 -5.54 0.25
N ASN A 102 4.28 -6.61 -0.38
CA ASN A 102 4.23 -6.81 -1.82
C ASN A 102 3.16 -7.87 -2.13
N LEU A 103 2.07 -7.44 -2.74
CA LEU A 103 1.10 -8.32 -3.39
C LEU A 103 1.63 -8.67 -4.78
N LYS A 104 1.88 -9.95 -5.02
CA LYS A 104 2.34 -10.45 -6.31
C LYS A 104 1.15 -10.86 -7.15
N THR A 105 1.17 -10.43 -8.39
CA THR A 105 0.28 -10.93 -9.45
C THR A 105 1.11 -11.63 -10.51
N GLU A 106 0.46 -12.23 -11.51
CA GLU A 106 1.15 -12.81 -12.68
C GLU A 106 2.01 -11.76 -13.42
N TYR A 107 1.50 -10.54 -13.57
CA TYR A 107 2.12 -9.52 -14.43
C TYR A 107 2.82 -8.39 -13.70
N SER A 108 2.57 -8.23 -12.38
CA SER A 108 3.05 -7.07 -11.64
C SER A 108 3.17 -7.31 -10.13
N THR A 109 3.82 -6.39 -9.43
CA THR A 109 3.85 -6.36 -7.97
C THR A 109 3.27 -5.05 -7.46
N HIS A 110 2.30 -5.15 -6.56
CA HIS A 110 1.65 -4.02 -5.92
C HIS A 110 2.17 -3.88 -4.49
N ARG A 111 2.83 -2.76 -4.22
CA ARG A 111 3.51 -2.51 -2.94
C ARG A 111 2.70 -1.59 -2.04
N PHE A 112 2.55 -1.96 -0.77
CA PHE A 112 1.76 -1.26 0.22
C PHE A 112 2.50 -1.12 1.55
N LEU A 113 2.23 -0.02 2.27
CA LEU A 113 2.54 0.10 3.69
C LEU A 113 1.29 -0.12 4.51
N LEU A 114 1.31 -1.14 5.37
CA LEU A 114 0.16 -1.58 6.16
C LEU A 114 0.50 -1.69 7.65
N THR A 115 -0.50 -1.46 8.49
CA THR A 115 -0.41 -1.85 9.91
C THR A 115 -0.34 -3.38 10.05
N GLN A 116 0.24 -3.88 11.14
CA GLN A 116 0.27 -5.32 11.44
C GLN A 116 -1.10 -5.98 11.29
N ARG A 117 -2.15 -5.35 11.85
CA ARG A 117 -3.52 -5.87 11.80
C ARG A 117 -4.02 -6.02 10.36
N ASP A 118 -3.74 -5.03 9.52
CA ASP A 118 -4.23 -5.01 8.14
C ASP A 118 -3.41 -5.91 7.22
N MET A 119 -2.10 -5.99 7.44
CA MET A 119 -1.22 -6.98 6.79
C MET A 119 -1.70 -8.41 7.07
N ILE A 120 -2.01 -8.76 8.32
CA ILE A 120 -2.48 -10.12 8.68
C ILE A 120 -3.77 -10.46 7.94
N LYS A 121 -4.72 -9.52 7.86
CA LYS A 121 -5.98 -9.73 7.13
C LYS A 121 -5.73 -9.99 5.65
N LEU A 122 -4.87 -9.18 5.03
CA LEU A 122 -4.54 -9.31 3.62
C LEU A 122 -3.82 -10.63 3.34
N ARG A 123 -2.83 -10.99 4.16
CA ARG A 123 -2.11 -12.27 4.07
C ARG A 123 -3.05 -13.46 4.15
N ASN A 124 -3.95 -13.47 5.12
CA ASN A 124 -4.90 -14.58 5.28
C ASN A 124 -5.87 -14.69 4.10
N TYR A 125 -6.24 -13.55 3.50
CA TYR A 125 -7.04 -13.53 2.27
C TYR A 125 -6.27 -14.14 1.10
N VAL A 126 -5.06 -13.65 0.81
CA VAL A 126 -4.23 -14.17 -0.30
C VAL A 126 -4.01 -15.67 -0.13
N ARG A 127 -3.59 -16.11 1.06
CA ARG A 127 -3.39 -17.54 1.35
C ARG A 127 -4.64 -18.38 1.08
N LYS A 128 -5.84 -17.87 1.36
CA LYS A 128 -7.08 -18.61 1.11
C LYS A 128 -7.32 -18.86 -0.39
N ILE A 129 -6.86 -17.95 -1.24
CA ILE A 129 -7.13 -17.99 -2.69
C ILE A 129 -6.02 -18.73 -3.43
N THR A 130 -4.79 -18.65 -2.93
CA THR A 130 -3.62 -19.28 -3.55
C THR A 130 -3.30 -20.66 -2.98
N SER A 131 -4.10 -21.20 -2.05
CA SER A 131 -3.99 -22.58 -1.54
C SER A 131 -5.00 -23.47 -2.24
#